data_AF-A0A951A2Y8-F1
#
_entry.id   AF-A0A951A2Y8-F1
#
_cell.length_a   1.000
_cell.length_b   1.000
_cell.length_c   1.000
_cell.angle_alpha   90.00
_cell.angle_beta   90.00
_cell.angle_gamma   90.00
#
_symmetry.space_group_name_H-M   'P 1'
#
loop_
_entity.id
_entity.type
_entity.pdbx_description
1 polymer ?
#
loop_
_entity_poly.entity_id
_entity_poly.type
_entity_poly.pdbx_seq_one_letter_code
_entity_poly.pdbx_strand_id
1 'polypeptide(L)'
;MASRINRAIELLAQDQAIYYVGAHSGHVLTRGQGREDAGTWADYINIGMEHGAFDMAGLAEYLHGMVEGGPTRSGHRTPAVIVEAPVNGTDEANVRFNAWQFRQILGRGVHGILLCQAESADAVREFVRACRFPHHKNGTDKVGT
;
A
#
# COMPACT_ATOMS: atom_id res chain seq x y z
N MET A 1 6.83 9.85 -19.73
CA MET A 1 6.97 8.50 -19.13
C MET A 1 6.86 8.67 -17.62
N ALA A 2 6.26 7.71 -16.92
CA ALA A 2 6.18 7.73 -15.46
C ALA A 2 7.58 7.79 -14.84
N SER A 3 7.81 8.72 -13.91
CA SER A 3 9.07 8.93 -13.20
C SER A 3 9.18 8.07 -11.94
N ARG A 4 8.03 7.64 -11.38
CA ARG A 4 7.91 6.68 -10.28
C ARG A 4 6.97 5.55 -10.68
N ILE A 5 7.11 4.39 -10.03
CA ILE A 5 6.16 3.29 -10.17
C ILE A 5 4.81 3.64 -9.51
N ASN A 6 4.87 4.33 -8.37
CA ASN A 6 3.69 4.78 -7.64
C ASN A 6 3.33 6.21 -8.07
N ARG A 7 2.21 6.35 -8.81
CA ARG A 7 1.67 7.64 -9.27
C ARG A 7 1.39 8.62 -8.12
N ALA A 8 0.84 8.15 -7.01
CA ALA A 8 0.52 9.01 -5.87
C ALA A 8 1.80 9.67 -5.32
N ILE A 9 2.92 8.95 -5.24
CA ILE A 9 4.22 9.52 -4.82
C ILE A 9 4.72 10.55 -5.85
N GLU A 10 4.56 10.28 -7.15
CA GLU A 10 4.97 11.21 -8.21
C GLU A 10 4.22 12.54 -8.13
N LEU A 11 2.91 12.50 -7.88
CA LEU A 11 2.07 13.70 -7.76
C LEU A 11 2.34 14.46 -6.46
N LEU A 12 2.44 13.75 -5.33
CA LEU A 12 2.79 14.36 -4.04
C LEU A 12 4.17 15.04 -4.08
N ALA A 13 5.14 14.47 -4.80
CA ALA A 13 6.45 15.09 -4.99
C ALA A 13 6.40 16.40 -5.82
N GLN A 14 5.30 16.64 -6.52
CA GLN A 14 5.02 17.86 -7.29
C GLN A 14 4.06 18.81 -6.55
N ASP A 15 3.80 18.56 -5.26
CA ASP A 15 2.88 19.34 -4.44
C ASP A 15 1.43 19.35 -4.99
N GLN A 16 1.02 18.24 -5.60
CA GLN A 16 -0.34 18.07 -6.12
C GLN A 16 -1.22 17.27 -5.17
N ALA A 17 -2.49 17.66 -5.08
CA ALA A 17 -3.51 16.84 -4.43
C ALA A 17 -3.69 15.51 -5.18
N ILE A 18 -3.96 14.44 -4.43
CA ILE A 18 -4.25 13.11 -4.96
C ILE A 18 -5.64 12.67 -4.53
N TYR A 19 -6.29 11.88 -5.38
CA TYR A 19 -7.64 11.36 -5.13
C TYR A 19 -7.65 9.84 -5.20
N TYR A 20 -8.51 9.21 -4.39
CA TYR A 20 -8.61 7.76 -4.33
C TYR A 20 -10.03 7.25 -4.43
N VAL A 21 -10.13 5.99 -4.83
CA VAL A 21 -11.33 5.17 -4.72
C VAL A 21 -10.99 3.90 -3.96
N GLY A 22 -12.00 3.15 -3.53
CA GLY A 22 -11.83 1.87 -2.84
C GLY A 22 -12.43 1.90 -1.45
N ALA A 23 -12.86 0.72 -1.00
CA ALA A 23 -13.61 0.57 0.23
C ALA A 23 -12.70 0.21 1.42
N HIS A 24 -13.10 0.66 2.62
CA HIS A 24 -12.46 0.30 3.90
C HIS A 24 -12.80 -1.14 4.36
N SER A 25 -13.69 -1.82 3.65
CA SER A 25 -13.99 -3.24 3.78
C SER A 25 -14.66 -3.76 2.51
N GLY A 26 -14.55 -5.07 2.25
CA GLY A 26 -15.35 -5.72 1.19
C GLY A 26 -14.96 -5.38 -0.24
N HIS A 27 -13.74 -4.90 -0.50
CA HIS A 27 -13.25 -4.71 -1.88
C HIS A 27 -13.29 -6.03 -2.65
N VAL A 28 -13.75 -6.02 -3.90
CA VAL A 28 -13.89 -7.24 -4.71
C VAL A 28 -12.53 -7.64 -5.28
N LEU A 29 -11.85 -8.58 -4.64
CA LEU A 29 -10.50 -9.01 -4.99
C LEU A 29 -10.49 -10.15 -6.03
N THR A 30 -11.00 -9.87 -7.23
CA THR A 30 -10.98 -10.82 -8.36
C THR A 30 -10.16 -10.29 -9.52
N ARG A 31 -9.61 -11.18 -10.35
CA ARG A 31 -8.89 -10.80 -11.58
C ARG A 31 -9.75 -9.98 -12.55
N GLY A 32 -11.05 -10.29 -12.63
CA GLY A 32 -12.01 -9.52 -13.43
C GLY A 32 -12.11 -8.07 -12.96
N GLN A 33 -12.34 -7.87 -11.65
CA GLN A 33 -12.38 -6.54 -11.06
C GLN A 33 -11.06 -5.80 -11.25
N GLY A 34 -9.92 -6.49 -11.12
CA GLY A 34 -8.60 -5.91 -11.35
C GLY A 34 -8.45 -5.30 -12.74
N ARG A 35 -8.96 -5.98 -13.79
CA ARG A 35 -8.94 -5.46 -15.16
C ARG A 35 -9.79 -4.20 -15.32
N GLU A 36 -10.97 -4.17 -14.71
CA GLU A 36 -11.85 -2.99 -14.73
C GLU A 36 -11.21 -1.81 -14.01
N ASP A 37 -10.71 -2.05 -12.80
CA ASP A 37 -10.11 -1.04 -11.93
C ASP A 37 -8.79 -0.50 -12.47
N ALA A 38 -8.09 -1.24 -13.35
CA ALA A 38 -6.90 -0.74 -14.06
C ALA A 38 -7.17 0.56 -14.82
N GLY A 39 -8.42 0.76 -15.27
CA GLY A 39 -8.89 1.94 -15.98
C GLY A 39 -9.39 3.07 -15.08
N THR A 40 -9.19 3.00 -13.75
CA THR A 40 -9.66 4.02 -12.80
C THR A 40 -9.15 5.42 -13.14
N TRP A 41 -9.93 6.43 -12.74
CA TRP A 41 -9.54 7.84 -12.81
C TRP A 41 -8.68 8.26 -11.61
N ALA A 42 -8.74 7.50 -10.51
CA ALA A 42 -8.07 7.80 -9.25
C ALA A 42 -6.55 7.68 -9.34
N ASP A 43 -5.85 8.39 -8.47
CA ASP A 43 -4.39 8.34 -8.36
C ASP A 43 -3.91 7.11 -7.59
N TYR A 44 -4.75 6.59 -6.68
CA TYR A 44 -4.56 5.27 -6.08
C TYR A 44 -5.91 4.59 -5.74
N ILE A 45 -5.84 3.29 -5.48
CA ILE A 45 -6.94 2.46 -4.99
C ILE A 45 -6.62 2.03 -3.56
N ASN A 46 -7.58 2.23 -2.66
CA ASN A 46 -7.51 1.75 -1.29
C ASN A 46 -8.18 0.38 -1.16
N ILE A 47 -7.53 -0.54 -0.44
CA ILE A 47 -8.10 -1.84 -0.09
C ILE A 47 -8.12 -1.96 1.42
N GLY A 48 -9.30 -1.88 2.00
CA GLY A 48 -9.47 -2.02 3.44
C GLY A 48 -9.42 -3.45 3.92
N MET A 49 -8.30 -3.82 4.55
CA MET A 49 -8.16 -5.10 5.26
C MET A 49 -8.17 -4.92 6.79
N GLU A 50 -8.25 -3.69 7.31
CA GLU A 50 -8.50 -3.43 8.74
C GLU A 50 -9.84 -4.01 9.19
N HIS A 51 -10.89 -3.70 8.42
CA HIS A 51 -12.25 -4.20 8.67
C HIS A 51 -12.71 -5.24 7.63
N GLY A 52 -11.83 -5.63 6.72
CA GLY A 52 -12.08 -6.60 5.65
C GLY A 52 -11.42 -7.95 5.90
N ALA A 53 -11.63 -8.89 4.97
CA ALA A 53 -10.91 -10.16 4.99
C ALA A 53 -9.44 -9.96 4.61
N PHE A 54 -8.53 -10.58 5.35
CA PHE A 54 -7.11 -10.63 5.00
C PHE A 54 -6.85 -11.65 3.88
N ASP A 55 -7.41 -11.39 2.70
CA ASP A 55 -7.39 -12.31 1.56
C ASP A 55 -6.21 -12.04 0.61
N MET A 56 -5.10 -12.73 0.87
CA MET A 56 -3.88 -12.64 0.05
C MET A 56 -3.98 -13.36 -1.30
N ALA A 57 -4.89 -14.34 -1.44
CA ALA A 57 -5.09 -15.06 -2.68
C ALA A 57 -5.89 -14.21 -3.66
N GLY A 58 -7.01 -13.63 -3.20
CA GLY A 58 -7.79 -12.65 -3.95
C GLY A 58 -6.95 -11.43 -4.32
N LEU A 59 -6.16 -10.89 -3.39
CA LEU A 59 -5.28 -9.75 -3.67
C LEU A 59 -4.28 -10.04 -4.82
N ALA A 60 -3.72 -11.25 -4.87
CA ALA A 60 -2.82 -11.65 -5.95
C ALA A 60 -3.55 -11.69 -7.31
N GLU A 61 -4.73 -12.32 -7.37
CA GLU A 61 -5.53 -12.37 -8.60
C GLU A 61 -5.99 -10.98 -9.06
N TYR A 62 -6.39 -10.13 -8.11
CA TYR A 62 -6.77 -8.75 -8.37
C TYR A 62 -5.61 -7.94 -8.99
N LEU A 63 -4.40 -8.05 -8.44
CA LEU A 63 -3.21 -7.39 -8.98
C LEU A 63 -2.79 -7.96 -10.34
N HIS A 64 -2.94 -9.27 -10.57
CA HIS A 64 -2.76 -9.85 -11.91
C HIS A 64 -3.73 -9.23 -12.92
N GLY A 65 -5.02 -9.09 -12.55
CA GLY A 65 -6.02 -8.42 -13.36
C GLY A 65 -5.65 -6.98 -13.69
N MET A 66 -5.14 -6.22 -12.71
CA MET A 66 -4.68 -4.84 -12.95
C MET A 66 -3.55 -4.76 -13.97
N VAL A 67 -2.59 -5.68 -13.90
CA VAL A 67 -1.49 -5.74 -14.88
C VAL A 67 -2.04 -6.04 -16.28
N GLU A 68 -3.05 -6.90 -16.41
CA GLU A 68 -3.69 -7.22 -17.69
C GLU A 68 -4.49 -6.04 -18.27
N GLY A 69 -5.13 -5.24 -17.41
CA GLY A 69 -5.92 -4.08 -17.84
C GLY A 69 -5.11 -2.80 -18.08
N GLY A 70 -3.85 -2.76 -17.63
CA GLY A 70 -2.95 -1.63 -17.84
C GLY A 70 -2.37 -1.55 -19.27
N PRO A 71 -1.55 -0.53 -19.57
CA PRO A 71 -1.13 0.56 -18.68
C PRO A 71 -2.25 1.58 -18.41
N THR A 72 -2.11 2.36 -17.35
CA THR A 72 -3.03 3.47 -17.03
C THR A 72 -2.89 4.61 -18.03
N ARG A 73 -3.86 5.56 -18.03
CA ARG A 73 -3.80 6.78 -18.87
C ARG A 73 -2.56 7.64 -18.62
N SER A 74 -1.98 7.56 -17.41
CA SER A 74 -0.73 8.24 -17.05
C SER A 74 0.54 7.48 -17.45
N GLY A 75 0.43 6.31 -18.07
CA GLY A 75 1.57 5.48 -18.48
C GLY A 75 2.20 4.65 -17.36
N HIS A 76 1.53 4.51 -16.21
CA HIS A 76 1.95 3.59 -15.15
C HIS A 76 1.45 2.17 -15.47
N ARG A 77 2.19 1.13 -15.05
CA ARG A 77 1.83 -0.29 -15.31
C ARG A 77 0.45 -0.64 -14.76
N THR A 78 0.15 -0.19 -13.55
CA THR A 78 -1.15 -0.30 -12.88
C THR A 78 -1.44 1.01 -12.15
N PRO A 79 -2.67 1.25 -11.67
CA PRO A 79 -2.91 2.22 -10.62
C PRO A 79 -2.07 1.89 -9.37
N ALA A 80 -1.77 2.89 -8.55
CA ALA A 80 -1.17 2.63 -7.24
C ALA A 80 -2.22 1.95 -6.34
N VAL A 81 -1.79 0.96 -5.56
CA VAL A 81 -2.65 0.21 -4.64
C VAL A 81 -2.09 0.34 -3.24
N ILE A 82 -2.91 0.79 -2.31
CA ILE A 82 -2.58 0.94 -0.90
C ILE A 82 -3.52 0.04 -0.09
N VAL A 83 -2.97 -0.73 0.84
CA VAL A 83 -3.75 -1.64 1.69
C VAL A 83 -3.75 -1.12 3.12
N GLU A 84 -4.92 -1.01 3.72
CA GLU A 84 -5.10 -0.78 5.16
C GLU A 84 -4.81 -2.08 5.88
N ALA A 85 -3.70 -2.13 6.62
CA ALA A 85 -3.29 -3.36 7.28
C ALA A 85 -4.15 -3.65 8.53
N PRO A 86 -4.45 -4.93 8.86
CA PRO A 86 -5.26 -5.28 10.02
C PRO A 86 -4.59 -5.14 11.39
N VAL A 87 -3.33 -4.72 11.43
CA VAL A 87 -2.60 -4.50 12.68
C VAL A 87 -2.95 -3.13 13.28
N ASN A 88 -3.16 -3.12 14.59
CA ASN A 88 -3.33 -1.88 15.34
C ASN A 88 -1.98 -1.17 15.53
N GLY A 89 -1.90 0.10 15.15
CA GLY A 89 -0.72 0.96 15.31
C GLY A 89 -0.53 1.55 16.72
N THR A 90 -1.02 0.87 17.77
CA THR A 90 -1.06 1.38 19.15
C THR A 90 0.34 1.58 19.74
N ASP A 91 1.20 0.57 19.61
CA ASP A 91 2.53 0.51 20.22
C ASP A 91 3.54 -0.29 19.38
N GLU A 92 4.83 -0.13 19.70
CA GLU A 92 5.94 -0.78 18.99
C GLU A 92 5.81 -2.31 18.99
N ALA A 93 5.42 -2.90 20.12
CA ALA A 93 5.36 -4.34 20.29
C ALA A 93 4.28 -4.94 19.39
N ASN A 94 3.09 -4.34 19.37
CA ASN A 94 1.97 -4.76 18.52
C ASN A 94 2.37 -4.75 17.03
N VAL A 95 2.95 -3.63 16.57
CA VAL A 95 3.43 -3.51 15.19
C VAL A 95 4.53 -4.53 14.87
N ARG A 96 5.49 -4.71 15.78
CA ARG A 96 6.61 -5.66 15.62
C ARG A 96 6.13 -7.11 15.49
N PHE A 97 5.23 -7.55 16.38
CA PHE A 97 4.73 -8.92 16.38
C PHE A 97 3.85 -9.21 15.17
N ASN A 98 3.19 -8.20 14.62
CA ASN A 98 2.34 -8.31 13.44
C ASN A 98 3.00 -7.89 12.12
N ALA A 99 4.31 -7.59 12.12
CA ALA A 99 5.05 -7.18 10.93
C ALA A 99 5.01 -8.20 9.77
N TRP A 100 4.66 -9.46 10.06
CA TRP A 100 4.42 -10.48 9.03
C TRP A 100 3.30 -10.09 8.06
N GLN A 101 2.29 -9.35 8.52
CA GLN A 101 1.17 -8.88 7.69
C GLN A 101 1.69 -7.94 6.59
N PHE A 102 2.54 -6.98 6.93
CA PHE A 102 3.14 -6.05 5.96
C PHE A 102 3.96 -6.79 4.90
N ARG A 103 4.74 -7.81 5.31
CA ARG A 103 5.54 -8.62 4.38
C ARG A 103 4.63 -9.42 3.44
N GLN A 104 3.53 -9.97 3.95
CA GLN A 104 2.56 -10.67 3.11
C GLN A 104 1.93 -9.70 2.10
N ILE A 105 1.45 -8.53 2.54
CA ILE A 105 0.85 -7.50 1.68
C ILE A 105 1.84 -7.01 0.61
N LEU A 106 3.03 -6.53 1.00
CA LEU A 106 4.05 -6.02 0.07
C LEU A 106 4.54 -7.10 -0.88
N GLY A 107 4.63 -8.35 -0.42
CA GLY A 107 5.01 -9.49 -1.24
C GLY A 107 4.08 -9.77 -2.43
N ARG A 108 2.87 -9.19 -2.45
CA ARG A 108 1.92 -9.30 -3.58
C ARG A 108 2.17 -8.22 -4.64
N GLY A 109 2.93 -7.18 -4.31
CA GLY A 109 3.27 -6.09 -5.24
C GLY A 109 2.38 -4.85 -5.10
N VAL A 110 1.74 -4.64 -3.95
CA VAL A 110 1.06 -3.36 -3.66
C VAL A 110 2.08 -2.23 -3.54
N HIS A 111 1.61 -0.99 -3.68
CA HIS A 111 2.46 0.20 -3.76
C HIS A 111 2.62 0.92 -2.42
N GLY A 112 1.82 0.56 -1.42
CA GLY A 112 1.87 1.12 -0.08
C GLY A 112 1.03 0.35 0.91
N ILE A 113 1.24 0.65 2.19
CA ILE A 113 0.44 0.19 3.32
C ILE A 113 -0.03 1.43 4.09
N LEU A 114 -1.27 1.42 4.53
CA LEU A 114 -1.84 2.37 5.47
C LEU A 114 -1.84 1.72 6.87
N LEU A 115 -1.17 2.35 7.82
CA LEU A 115 -1.17 1.94 9.23
C LEU A 115 -2.36 2.59 9.93
N CYS A 116 -3.28 1.77 10.43
CA CYS A 116 -4.42 2.23 11.18
C CYS A 116 -4.06 2.45 12.66
N GLN A 117 -4.78 3.36 13.32
CA GLN A 117 -4.60 3.66 14.75
C GLN A 117 -3.14 3.97 15.12
N ALA A 118 -2.45 4.81 14.33
CA ALA A 118 -1.09 5.24 14.61
C ALA A 118 -1.02 6.15 15.85
N GLU A 119 -0.99 5.56 17.04
CA GLU A 119 -1.13 6.27 18.32
C GLU A 119 0.21 6.64 18.97
N SER A 120 1.32 6.04 18.53
CA SER A 120 2.66 6.34 19.07
C SER A 120 3.73 6.46 18.00
N ALA A 121 4.71 7.34 18.24
CA ALA A 121 5.87 7.51 17.37
C ALA A 121 6.69 6.22 17.22
N ASP A 122 6.76 5.40 18.28
CA ASP A 122 7.48 4.13 18.26
C ASP A 122 6.76 3.08 17.40
N ALA A 123 5.43 3.02 17.43
CA ALA A 123 4.64 2.21 16.50
C ALA A 123 4.88 2.62 15.04
N VAL A 124 4.87 3.93 14.76
CA VAL A 124 5.15 4.46 13.41
C VAL A 124 6.58 4.13 12.97
N ARG A 125 7.57 4.27 13.86
CA ARG A 125 8.97 3.94 13.56
C ARG A 125 9.13 2.45 13.22
N GLU A 126 8.54 1.56 14.01
CA GLU A 126 8.58 0.12 13.72
C GLU A 126 7.81 -0.23 12.44
N PHE A 127 6.69 0.43 12.14
CA PHE A 127 5.96 0.24 10.90
C PHE A 127 6.81 0.60 9.68
N VAL A 128 7.45 1.78 9.70
CA VAL A 128 8.35 2.22 8.63
C VAL A 128 9.53 1.27 8.48
N ARG A 129 10.11 0.81 9.60
CA ARG A 129 11.18 -0.19 9.61
C ARG A 129 10.74 -1.50 8.97
N ALA A 130 9.56 -2.01 9.32
CA ALA A 130 9.03 -3.28 8.84
C ALA A 130 8.67 -3.26 7.34
N CYS A 131 8.36 -2.09 6.79
CA CYS A 131 8.06 -1.90 5.36
C CYS A 131 9.29 -1.65 4.47
N ARG A 132 10.50 -1.60 5.04
CA ARG A 132 11.75 -1.35 4.31
C ARG A 132 12.67 -2.56 4.36
N PHE A 133 13.42 -2.80 3.28
CA PHE A 133 14.47 -3.82 3.31
C PHE A 133 15.55 -3.45 4.34
N PRO A 134 16.21 -4.44 5.00
CA PRO A 134 17.21 -4.19 6.03
C PRO A 134 18.39 -3.32 5.61
N HIS A 135 18.71 -3.25 4.30
CA HIS A 135 19.77 -2.40 3.77
C HIS A 135 19.34 -0.93 3.52
N HIS A 136 18.06 -0.60 3.63
CA HIS A 136 17.59 0.79 3.57
C HIS A 136 17.85 1.51 4.89
N LYS A 137 18.84 2.42 4.90
CA LYS A 137 19.26 3.19 6.08
C LYS A 137 18.56 4.55 6.23
N ASN A 138 17.60 4.88 5.37
CA ASN A 138 16.85 6.13 5.51
C ASN A 138 15.92 6.03 6.73
N GLY A 139 16.13 6.91 7.71
CA GLY A 139 15.37 6.90 8.97
C GLY A 139 15.89 5.93 10.03
N THR A 140 17.06 5.29 9.83
CA THR A 140 17.80 4.73 10.98
C THR A 140 18.44 5.91 11.71
N ASP A 141 17.96 6.23 12.91
CA ASP A 141 18.44 7.35 13.72
C ASP A 141 19.98 7.41 13.70
N LYS A 142 20.55 8.48 13.11
CA LYS A 142 21.89 8.91 13.49
C LYS A 142 21.74 9.59 14.84
N VAL A 143 21.80 8.80 15.90
CA VAL A 143 21.88 9.32 17.27
C VAL A 143 23.23 10.01 17.42
N GLY A 144 23.23 11.35 17.44
CA GLY A 144 24.42 12.17 17.66
C GLY A 144 25.26 12.44 16.42
N THR A 145 25.58 13.71 16.22
CA THR A 145 26.87 14.16 15.68
C THR A 145 27.70 14.68 16.84
#